data_AF-A0A9D2UJZ9-F1
#
_entry.id   AF-A0A9D2UJZ9-F1
#
_cell.length_a   1.000
_cell.length_b   1.000
_cell.length_c   1.000
_cell.angle_alpha   90.00
_cell.angle_beta   90.00
_cell.angle_gamma   90.00
#
_symmetry.space_group_name_H-M   'P 1'
#
loop_
_entity.id
_entity.type
_entity.pdbx_description
1 polymer ?
#
loop_
_entity_poly.entity_id
_entity_poly.type
_entity_poly.pdbx_seq_one_letter_code
_entity_poly.pdbx_strand_id
1 'polypeptide(L)'
;MRKFYLLTFAAACCFSLAQAQGKHYLRAINSTVSPLEYNQYFYDSEGRTDSIHWSDELAEGSVKLTYDEAGNVVQRDMFQLID
;
A
#
# COMPACT_ATOMS: atom_id res chain seq x y z
N MET A 1 62.63 -26.41 -12.84
CA MET A 1 61.89 -26.05 -14.06
C MET A 1 60.77 -25.08 -13.70
N ARG A 2 60.70 -23.91 -14.35
CA ARG A 2 59.81 -22.80 -14.01
C ARG A 2 59.23 -22.20 -15.31
N LYS A 3 57.95 -21.83 -15.26
CA LYS A 3 57.15 -21.03 -16.23
C LYS A 3 56.66 -21.83 -17.46
N PHE A 4 55.44 -21.69 -17.99
CA PHE A 4 54.53 -20.55 -18.12
C PHE A 4 53.07 -21.04 -18.18
N TYR A 5 52.13 -20.30 -17.58
CA TYR A 5 50.71 -20.35 -17.98
C TYR A 5 50.28 -18.92 -18.30
N LEU A 6 49.94 -18.68 -19.57
CA LEU A 6 49.45 -17.41 -20.08
C LEU A 6 47.92 -17.43 -20.15
N LEU A 7 47.34 -16.31 -19.77
CA LEU A 7 45.92 -16.00 -19.62
C LEU A 7 45.11 -16.04 -20.93
N THR A 8 43.80 -16.28 -20.82
CA THR A 8 42.70 -15.53 -21.49
C THR A 8 41.45 -15.65 -20.59
N PHE A 9 41.13 -14.63 -19.77
CA PHE A 9 40.13 -13.57 -20.00
C PHE A 9 38.74 -14.05 -20.46
N ALA A 10 37.74 -14.03 -19.57
CA ALA A 10 36.64 -13.04 -19.59
C ALA A 10 35.44 -13.46 -18.70
N ALA A 11 35.14 -12.59 -17.73
CA ALA A 11 33.84 -12.17 -17.19
C ALA A 11 32.60 -13.09 -17.23
N ALA A 12 32.10 -13.42 -16.04
CA ALA A 12 30.68 -13.25 -15.64
C ALA A 12 30.65 -13.48 -14.12
N CYS A 13 30.67 -12.44 -13.28
CA CYS A 13 29.48 -11.75 -12.79
C CYS A 13 28.29 -12.66 -12.47
N CYS A 14 27.65 -12.34 -11.33
CA CYS A 14 26.37 -12.84 -10.85
C CYS A 14 26.45 -14.09 -9.98
N PHE A 15 26.81 -13.85 -8.72
CA PHE A 15 26.06 -14.36 -7.58
C PHE A 15 24.57 -14.38 -7.94
N SER A 16 24.02 -15.56 -8.21
CA SER A 16 22.58 -15.75 -8.36
C SER A 16 22.21 -16.89 -7.46
N LEU A 17 21.94 -16.53 -6.21
CA LEU A 17 21.29 -17.36 -5.23
C LEU A 17 20.01 -17.88 -5.89
N ALA A 18 19.93 -19.19 -6.14
CA ALA A 18 18.79 -19.82 -6.78
C ALA A 18 17.51 -19.38 -6.06
N GLN A 19 16.70 -18.61 -6.78
CA GLN A 19 15.46 -18.02 -6.35
C GLN A 19 14.54 -19.13 -5.83
N ALA A 20 14.21 -19.08 -4.54
CA ALA A 20 13.23 -19.96 -3.92
C ALA A 20 11.87 -19.77 -4.61
N GLN A 21 11.54 -20.65 -5.56
CA GLN A 21 10.20 -20.72 -6.13
C GLN A 21 9.33 -21.63 -5.26
N GLY A 22 8.99 -21.12 -4.08
CA GLY A 22 7.88 -21.65 -3.27
C GLY A 22 6.66 -20.77 -3.50
N LYS A 23 5.83 -21.06 -4.50
CA LYS A 23 4.49 -20.47 -4.57
C LYS A 23 3.63 -21.14 -3.50
N HIS A 24 3.63 -20.58 -2.30
CA HIS A 24 2.67 -20.98 -1.27
C HIS A 24 1.30 -20.43 -1.66
N TYR A 25 0.51 -21.23 -2.35
CA TYR A 25 -0.91 -20.96 -2.50
C TYR A 25 -1.60 -21.29 -1.17
N LEU A 26 -1.94 -20.26 -0.41
CA LEU A 26 -2.90 -20.44 0.68
C LEU A 26 -4.26 -20.74 0.04
N ARG A 27 -4.73 -21.98 0.19
CA ARG A 27 -6.08 -22.42 -0.16
C ARG A 27 -7.05 -21.55 0.64
N ALA A 28 -7.81 -20.70 -0.04
CA ALA A 28 -8.92 -19.98 0.57
C ALA A 28 -9.88 -21.02 1.16
N ILE A 29 -9.88 -21.14 2.47
CA ILE A 29 -10.89 -21.87 3.24
C ILE A 29 -12.08 -20.94 3.27
N ASN A 30 -13.16 -21.32 2.59
CA ASN A 30 -14.52 -20.79 2.63
C ASN A 30 -14.77 -19.66 3.66
N SER A 31 -14.24 -18.45 3.40
CA SER A 31 -14.57 -17.26 4.15
C SER A 31 -15.66 -16.58 3.36
N THR A 32 -16.88 -16.56 3.91
CA THR A 32 -17.80 -15.46 3.68
C THR A 32 -16.98 -14.18 3.78
N VAL A 33 -16.75 -13.51 2.64
CA VAL A 33 -16.06 -12.24 2.59
C VAL A 33 -17.00 -11.27 3.30
N SER A 34 -16.75 -11.02 4.59
CA SER A 34 -17.32 -9.88 5.29
C SER A 34 -17.03 -8.64 4.44
N PRO A 35 -17.98 -7.72 4.27
CA PRO A 35 -17.74 -6.46 3.58
C PRO A 35 -16.42 -5.88 4.12
N LEU A 36 -15.45 -5.65 3.23
CA LEU A 36 -14.14 -5.17 3.63
C LEU A 36 -14.32 -3.80 4.28
N GLU A 37 -14.25 -3.73 5.61
CA GLU A 37 -14.18 -2.47 6.32
C GLU A 37 -12.95 -1.71 5.84
N TYR A 38 -13.11 -0.49 5.35
CA TYR A 38 -12.00 0.31 4.88
C TYR A 38 -12.12 1.77 5.26
N ASN A 39 -10.96 2.42 5.36
CA ASN A 39 -10.83 3.87 5.42
C ASN A 39 -9.86 4.32 4.32
N GLN A 40 -10.27 5.32 3.56
CA GLN A 40 -9.43 6.00 2.56
C GLN A 40 -9.26 7.46 2.97
N TYR A 41 -8.01 7.92 2.97
CA TYR A 41 -7.63 9.27 3.35
C TYR A 41 -7.12 10.02 2.12
N PHE A 42 -7.65 11.21 1.90
CA PHE A 42 -7.20 12.13 0.86
C PHE A 42 -6.54 13.33 1.53
N TYR A 43 -5.50 13.85 0.89
CA TYR A 43 -4.68 14.92 1.46
C TYR A 43 -4.64 16.11 0.52
N ASP A 44 -4.62 17.31 1.09
CA ASP A 44 -4.42 18.56 0.37
C ASP A 44 -2.94 18.72 -0.06
N SER A 45 -2.64 19.82 -0.76
CA SER A 45 -1.28 20.14 -1.23
C SER A 45 -0.28 20.40 -0.09
N GLU A 46 -0.76 20.66 1.13
CA GLU A 46 0.06 20.87 2.32
C GLU A 46 0.25 19.55 3.12
N GLY A 47 -0.37 18.45 2.66
CA GLY A 47 -0.29 17.15 3.30
C GLY A 47 -1.25 16.96 4.48
N ARG A 48 -2.22 17.87 4.66
CA ARG A 48 -3.28 17.73 5.67
C ARG A 48 -4.42 16.90 5.10
N THR A 49 -5.17 16.21 5.94
CA THR A 49 -6.32 15.41 5.48
C THR A 49 -7.44 16.31 4.98
N ASP A 50 -7.76 16.24 3.69
CA ASP A 50 -8.87 16.98 3.08
C ASP A 50 -10.20 16.23 3.26
N SER A 51 -10.19 14.91 3.05
CA SER A 51 -11.39 14.07 3.22
C SER A 51 -11.06 12.65 3.65
N ILE A 52 -12.02 12.03 4.33
CA ILE A 52 -11.96 10.64 4.80
C ILE A 52 -13.21 9.94 4.28
N HIS A 53 -13.02 8.81 3.62
CA HIS A 53 -14.09 7.94 3.17
C HIS A 53 -14.00 6.65 3.98
N TRP A 54 -15.12 6.21 4.53
CA TRP A 54 -15.20 4.95 5.28
C TRP A 54 -16.34 4.09 4.79
N SER A 55 -16.17 2.79 4.93
CA SER A 55 -17.22 1.80 4.76
C SER A 55 -17.06 0.76 5.85
N ASP A 56 -18.17 0.41 6.50
CA ASP A 56 -18.29 -0.76 7.37
C ASP A 56 -19.44 -1.66 6.88
N GLU A 57 -19.77 -2.71 7.64
CA GLU A 57 -20.84 -3.65 7.27
C GLU A 57 -22.25 -3.02 7.24
N LEU A 58 -22.43 -1.85 7.84
CA LEU A 58 -23.73 -1.23 8.10
C LEU A 58 -23.92 0.11 7.39
N ALA A 59 -22.83 0.81 7.04
CA ALA A 59 -22.88 2.14 6.46
C ALA A 59 -21.64 2.45 5.62
N GLU A 60 -21.85 3.33 4.64
CA GLU A 60 -20.78 4.04 3.95
C GLU A 60 -20.92 5.54 4.25
N GLY A 61 -19.80 6.23 4.35
CA GLY A 61 -19.83 7.67 4.46
C GLY A 61 -18.53 8.36 4.09
N SER A 62 -18.62 9.67 4.04
CA SER A 62 -17.46 10.55 3.87
C SER A 62 -17.57 11.77 4.78
N VAL A 63 -16.41 12.30 5.12
CA VAL A 63 -16.30 13.59 5.81
C VAL A 63 -15.28 14.44 5.09
N LYS A 64 -15.64 15.70 4.82
CA LYS A 64 -14.71 16.72 4.34
C LYS A 64 -14.32 17.64 5.48
N LEU A 65 -13.03 17.95 5.58
CA LEU A 65 -12.46 18.81 6.60
C LEU A 65 -12.09 20.16 5.98
N THR A 66 -12.44 21.26 6.66
CA THR A 66 -11.98 22.61 6.29
C THR A 66 -11.14 23.18 7.42
N TYR A 67 -10.05 23.84 7.05
CA TYR A 67 -9.05 24.37 7.98
C TYR A 67 -9.01 25.90 7.93
N ASP A 68 -8.69 26.54 9.05
CA ASP A 68 -8.29 27.95 9.08
C ASP A 68 -6.82 28.12 8.63
N GLU A 69 -6.37 29.37 8.54
CA GLU A 69 -4.99 29.71 8.18
C GLU A 69 -3.93 29.19 9.17
N ALA A 70 -4.31 28.90 10.40
CA ALA A 70 -3.43 28.32 11.42
C ALA A 70 -3.41 26.77 11.37
N GLY A 71 -4.18 26.15 10.48
CA GLY A 71 -4.27 24.70 10.33
C GLY A 71 -5.21 24.01 11.32
N ASN A 72 -6.09 24.74 11.99
CA ASN A 72 -7.12 24.16 12.85
C ASN A 72 -8.35 23.78 12.01
N VAL A 73 -8.96 22.63 12.31
CA VAL A 73 -10.23 22.23 11.67
C VAL A 73 -11.35 23.16 12.16
N VAL A 74 -11.98 23.88 11.24
CA VAL A 74 -13.10 24.80 11.53
C VAL A 74 -14.45 24.26 11.06
N GLN A 75 -14.47 23.30 10.13
CA GLN A 75 -15.69 22.69 9.63
C GLN A 75 -15.49 21.21 9.32
N ARG A 76 -16.54 20.41 9.54
CA ARG A 76 -16.63 18.99 9.20
C ARG A 76 -17.97 18.75 8.52
N ASP A 77 -17.94 18.50 7.22
CA ASP A 77 -19.14 18.21 6.45
C ASP A 77 -19.26 16.70 6.28
N MET A 78 -20.20 16.10 7.01
CA MET A 78 -20.40 14.67 7.05
C MET A 78 -21.54 14.24 6.14
N PHE A 79 -21.27 13.27 5.27
CA PHE A 79 -22.22 12.65 4.37
C PHE A 79 -22.27 11.16 4.68
N GLN A 80 -23.41 10.69 5.18
CA GLN A 80 -23.68 9.26 5.31
C GLN A 80 -24.56 8.82 4.16
N LEU A 81 -24.16 7.76 3.48
CA LEU A 81 -24.99 7.02 2.55
C LEU A 81 -25.74 5.98 3.39
N ILE A 82 -27.00 6.28 3.70
CA ILE A 82 -27.91 5.33 4.34
C ILE A 82 -28.70 4.68 3.21
N ASP A 83 -28.61 3.35 3.08
CA ASP A 83 -29.46 2.54 2.19
C ASP A 83 -30.90 2.46 2.69
#